data_AF-A0A9D7WUI4-F1
#
_entry.id   AF-A0A9D7WUI4-F1
#
_cell.length_a   1.000
_cell.length_b   1.000
_cell.length_c   1.000
_cell.angle_alpha   90.00
_cell.angle_beta   90.00
_cell.angle_gamma   90.00
#
_symmetry.space_group_name_H-M   'P 1'
#
loop_
_entity.id
_entity.type
_entity.pdbx_description
1 polymer ?
#
loop_
_entity_poly.entity_id
_entity_poly.type
_entity_poly.pdbx_seq_one_letter_code
_entity_poly.pdbx_strand_id
1 'polypeptide(L)'
;MIYLIPLAVFILFVLVFIIIYKRKNPVYIGLGTSGLNVAKAWKEKGGEAFTLMDNKYNIESIQQYLTIEEIIQSCSLKRKYVVVSGLGGKTSKKMLVDLIQVLEEKNFQFKILAYLPFKLEGTLRNQQASQIHEKLIVRENYHFVNINKEVEKYPNKDLPELFKKMDELGLEKIKSIAF
;
A
#
# COMPACT_ATOMS: atom_id res chain seq x y z
N MET A 1 8.17 35.00 33.57
CA MET A 1 7.13 33.95 33.67
C MET A 1 5.97 34.09 32.67
N ILE A 2 5.69 35.26 32.11
CA ILE A 2 4.48 35.49 31.27
C ILE A 2 4.49 34.73 29.92
N TYR A 3 5.66 34.37 29.38
CA TYR A 3 5.77 33.67 28.09
C TYR A 3 5.61 32.14 28.15
N LEU A 4 5.53 31.54 29.34
CA LEU A 4 5.38 30.07 29.46
C LEU A 4 3.98 29.59 29.08
N ILE A 5 2.94 30.36 29.39
CA ILE A 5 1.55 29.99 29.10
C ILE A 5 1.29 30.00 27.58
N PRO A 6 1.64 31.06 26.81
CA PRO A 6 1.47 31.05 25.36
C PRO A 6 2.25 29.92 24.67
N LEU A 7 3.48 29.63 25.14
CA LEU A 7 4.29 28.55 24.58
C LEU A 7 3.67 27.17 24.83
N ALA A 8 3.19 26.91 26.04
CA ALA A 8 2.53 25.64 26.38
C ALA A 8 1.24 25.42 25.56
N VAL A 9 0.44 26.48 25.37
CA VAL A 9 -0.77 26.42 24.54
C VAL A 9 -0.43 26.16 23.07
N PHE A 10 0.61 26.80 22.54
CA PHE A 10 1.09 26.56 21.17
C PHE A 10 1.56 25.10 20.99
N ILE A 11 2.36 24.58 21.92
CA ILE A 11 2.82 23.17 21.88
C ILE A 11 1.63 22.22 21.91
N LEU A 12 0.64 22.44 22.79
CA LEU A 12 -0.56 21.62 22.85
C LEU A 12 -1.33 21.64 21.53
N PHE A 13 -1.50 22.82 20.93
CA PHE A 13 -2.16 22.96 19.63
C PHE A 13 -1.44 22.18 18.53
N VAL A 14 -0.11 22.28 18.47
CA VAL A 14 0.72 21.51 17.51
C VAL A 14 0.56 20.01 17.74
N LEU A 15 0.58 19.53 18.98
CA LEU A 15 0.40 18.11 19.29
C LEU A 15 -0.99 17.61 18.89
N VAL A 16 -2.05 18.37 19.20
CA VAL A 16 -3.42 18.03 18.79
C VAL A 16 -3.53 17.99 17.27
N PHE A 17 -2.95 18.97 16.57
CA PHE A 17 -2.92 19.00 15.11
C PHE A 17 -2.22 17.76 14.54
N ILE A 18 -1.05 17.40 15.08
CA ILE A 18 -0.31 16.19 14.66
C ILE A 18 -1.15 14.92 14.90
N ILE A 19 -1.84 14.81 16.04
CA ILE A 19 -2.69 13.65 16.35
C ILE A 19 -3.85 13.57 15.35
N ILE A 20 -4.53 14.69 15.07
CA ILE A 20 -5.63 14.75 14.11
C ILE A 20 -5.12 14.39 12.70
N TYR A 21 -3.99 14.96 12.29
CA TYR A 21 -3.37 14.69 11.00
C TYR A 21 -3.01 13.20 10.85
N LYS A 22 -2.38 12.59 11.86
CA LYS A 22 -2.03 11.16 11.85
C LYS A 22 -3.25 10.23 11.85
N ARG A 23 -4.37 10.65 12.43
CA ARG A 23 -5.63 9.89 12.41
C ARG A 23 -6.37 9.99 11.08
N LYS A 24 -6.27 11.12 10.39
CA LYS A 24 -6.92 11.32 9.08
C LYS A 24 -6.16 10.61 7.96
N ASN A 25 -4.83 10.52 8.04
CA ASN A 25 -4.03 9.92 6.98
C ASN A 25 -3.83 8.41 7.22
N PRO A 26 -4.19 7.55 6.25
CA PRO A 26 -3.95 6.12 6.37
C PRO A 26 -2.46 5.80 6.28
N VAL A 27 -2.08 4.66 6.85
CA VAL A 27 -0.74 4.06 6.72
C VAL A 27 -0.75 3.06 5.59
N TYR A 28 0.28 3.07 4.75
CA TYR A 28 0.36 2.16 3.61
C TYR A 28 1.17 0.94 3.96
N ILE A 29 0.74 -0.22 3.47
CA ILE A 29 1.52 -1.44 3.53
C ILE A 29 1.75 -1.89 2.09
N GLY A 30 2.93 -1.59 1.55
CA GLY A 30 3.30 -1.95 0.20
C GLY A 30 3.89 -3.36 0.15
N LEU A 31 3.34 -4.23 -0.70
CA LEU A 31 3.83 -5.59 -0.93
C LEU A 31 4.56 -5.71 -2.26
N GLY A 32 5.78 -6.25 -2.21
CA GLY A 32 6.62 -6.47 -3.38
C GLY A 32 6.99 -5.16 -4.09
N THR A 33 7.48 -5.27 -5.33
CA THR A 33 8.00 -4.11 -6.08
C THR A 33 6.93 -3.05 -6.38
N SER A 34 5.73 -3.46 -6.78
CA SER A 34 4.63 -2.51 -7.05
C SER A 34 4.19 -1.78 -5.78
N GLY A 35 4.01 -2.52 -4.67
CA GLY A 35 3.65 -1.89 -3.40
C GLY A 35 4.76 -0.98 -2.87
N LEU A 36 6.03 -1.34 -3.10
CA LEU A 36 7.17 -0.50 -2.77
C LEU A 36 7.15 0.84 -3.49
N ASN A 37 6.97 0.85 -4.81
CA ASN A 37 7.02 2.09 -5.60
C ASN A 37 5.95 3.08 -5.10
N VAL A 38 4.75 2.55 -4.85
CA VAL A 38 3.65 3.31 -4.26
C VAL A 38 3.99 3.80 -2.85
N ALA A 39 4.55 2.94 -2.00
CA ALA A 39 4.97 3.30 -0.64
C ALA A 39 6.03 4.40 -0.63
N LYS A 40 7.00 4.36 -1.55
CA LYS A 40 8.01 5.42 -1.73
C LYS A 40 7.36 6.74 -2.13
N ALA A 41 6.53 6.73 -3.16
CA ALA A 41 5.84 7.93 -3.61
C ALA A 41 4.87 8.51 -2.56
N TRP A 42 4.32 7.68 -1.67
CA TRP A 42 3.54 8.14 -0.53
C TRP A 42 4.42 8.81 0.54
N LYS A 43 5.58 8.23 0.86
CA LYS A 43 6.55 8.80 1.81
C LYS A 43 7.07 10.16 1.34
N GLU A 44 7.35 10.32 0.04
CA GLU A 44 7.77 11.60 -0.55
C GLU A 44 6.73 12.72 -0.36
N LYS A 45 5.45 12.36 -0.21
CA LYS A 45 4.35 13.30 0.08
C LYS A 45 4.13 13.54 1.57
N GLY A 46 5.06 13.10 2.44
CA GLY A 46 4.95 13.21 3.90
C GLY A 46 4.03 12.16 4.53
N GLY A 47 3.71 11.11 3.78
CA GLY A 47 2.89 10.00 4.23
C GLY A 47 3.67 8.92 4.98
N GLU A 48 2.96 8.07 5.73
CA GLU A 48 3.55 6.93 6.43
C GLU A 48 3.29 5.62 5.68
N ALA A 49 4.34 4.82 5.49
CA ALA A 49 4.25 3.53 4.81
C ALA A 49 5.26 2.50 5.32
N PHE A 50 4.84 1.25 5.32
CA PHE A 50 5.64 0.05 5.52
C PHE A 50 5.82 -0.68 4.18
N THR A 51 6.88 -1.46 4.07
CA THR A 51 7.16 -2.28 2.90
C THR A 51 7.44 -3.72 3.33
N LEU A 52 6.69 -4.64 2.75
CA LEU A 52 6.78 -6.08 2.96
C LEU A 52 7.29 -6.74 1.68
N MET A 53 8.40 -7.46 1.77
CA MET A 53 8.99 -8.15 0.62
C MET A 53 9.58 -9.50 1.05
N ASP A 54 9.68 -10.44 0.10
CA ASP A 54 10.39 -11.70 0.35
C ASP A 54 11.90 -11.41 0.37
N ASN A 55 12.60 -11.84 1.44
CA ASN A 55 14.01 -11.54 1.74
C ASN A 55 15.02 -11.86 0.62
N LYS A 56 14.59 -12.56 -0.45
CA LYS A 56 15.44 -12.87 -1.61
C LYS A 56 15.66 -11.72 -2.58
N TYR A 57 14.93 -10.62 -2.45
CA TYR A 57 15.09 -9.46 -3.33
C TYR A 57 15.95 -8.40 -2.65
N ASN A 58 17.25 -8.41 -2.93
CA ASN A 58 18.17 -7.37 -2.52
C ASN A 58 17.97 -6.15 -3.44
N ILE A 59 17.04 -5.27 -3.12
CA ILE A 59 16.88 -3.98 -3.82
C ILE A 59 17.63 -2.93 -2.99
N GLU A 60 18.82 -2.55 -3.45
CA GLU A 60 19.73 -1.58 -2.79
C GLU A 60 19.08 -0.22 -2.46
N SER A 61 17.95 0.10 -3.09
CA SER A 61 17.23 1.37 -2.91
C SER A 61 16.17 1.37 -1.79
N ILE A 62 16.17 0.39 -0.88
CA ILE A 62 15.18 0.26 0.20
C ILE A 62 15.88 0.14 1.54
N GLN A 63 15.57 1.07 2.46
CA GLN A 63 16.25 1.16 3.76
C GLN A 63 15.77 0.14 4.81
N GLN A 64 14.58 -0.48 4.66
CA GLN A 64 14.10 -1.49 5.60
C GLN A 64 12.98 -2.35 5.01
N TYR A 65 13.17 -3.65 4.96
CA TYR A 65 12.09 -4.63 4.77
C TYR A 65 11.61 -5.06 6.14
N LEU A 66 10.29 -5.03 6.36
CA LEU A 66 9.71 -5.51 7.60
C LEU A 66 9.05 -6.87 7.38
N THR A 67 9.08 -7.74 8.38
CA THR A 67 8.23 -8.94 8.41
C THR A 67 6.78 -8.57 8.72
N ILE A 68 5.85 -9.53 8.57
CA ILE A 68 4.45 -9.31 8.97
C ILE A 68 4.39 -8.97 10.46
N GLU A 69 5.15 -9.66 11.30
CA GLU A 69 5.19 -9.44 12.74
C GLU A 69 5.65 -8.02 13.09
N GLU A 70 6.71 -7.53 12.44
CA GLU A 70 7.24 -6.18 12.67
C GLU A 70 6.26 -5.09 12.23
N ILE A 71 5.59 -5.29 11.09
CA ILE A 71 4.51 -4.39 10.63
C ILE A 71 3.40 -4.35 11.67
N ILE A 72 2.95 -5.52 12.13
CA ILE A 72 1.84 -5.64 13.06
C ILE A 72 2.18 -5.05 14.43
N GLN A 73 3.41 -5.19 14.91
CA GLN A 73 3.89 -4.53 16.13
C GLN A 73 3.90 -2.99 16.00
N SER A 74 4.12 -2.49 14.79
CA SER A 74 4.10 -1.05 14.49
C SER A 74 2.68 -0.50 14.24
N CYS A 75 1.71 -1.38 13.98
CA CYS A 75 0.33 -0.99 13.71
C CYS A 75 -0.43 -0.64 15.00
N SER A 76 -1.19 0.46 14.96
CA SER A 76 -2.18 0.86 15.96
C SER A 76 -3.62 0.64 15.48
N LEU A 77 -4.50 0.13 16.34
CA LEU A 77 -5.94 -0.06 16.07
C LEU A 77 -6.69 1.25 15.79
N LYS A 78 -6.16 2.40 16.24
CA LYS A 78 -6.77 3.73 16.04
C LYS A 78 -6.51 4.32 14.65
N ARG A 79 -5.81 3.57 13.79
CA ARG A 79 -5.40 4.01 12.47
C ARG A 79 -6.00 3.13 11.40
N LYS A 80 -6.05 3.70 10.20
CA LYS A 80 -6.57 3.07 9.01
C LYS A 80 -5.41 2.69 8.10
N TYR A 81 -5.50 1.54 7.45
CA TYR A 81 -4.42 1.01 6.61
C TYR A 81 -4.87 0.82 5.16
N VAL A 82 -3.94 0.96 4.23
CA VAL A 82 -4.15 0.60 2.82
C VAL A 82 -3.05 -0.37 2.41
N VAL A 83 -3.45 -1.62 2.15
CA VAL A 83 -2.57 -2.67 1.67
C VAL A 83 -2.50 -2.58 0.15
N VAL A 84 -1.31 -2.40 -0.41
CA VAL A 84 -1.11 -2.21 -1.86
C VAL A 84 -0.24 -3.34 -2.41
N SER A 85 -0.72 -4.05 -3.43
CA SER A 85 0.00 -5.20 -3.97
C SER A 85 -0.25 -5.45 -5.46
N GLY A 86 0.78 -5.85 -6.21
CA GLY A 86 0.61 -6.44 -7.55
C GLY A 86 0.44 -7.95 -7.44
N LEU A 87 -0.68 -8.52 -7.89
CA LEU A 87 -1.03 -9.92 -7.57
C LEU A 87 -0.16 -10.98 -8.26
N GLY A 88 0.52 -10.64 -9.36
CA GLY A 88 1.36 -11.59 -10.09
C GLY A 88 2.73 -11.87 -9.46
N GLY A 89 3.08 -11.22 -8.35
CA GLY A 89 4.39 -11.34 -7.72
C GLY A 89 4.50 -12.53 -6.75
N LYS A 90 5.73 -13.06 -6.58
CA LYS A 90 6.02 -14.12 -5.59
C LYS A 90 5.68 -13.69 -4.16
N THR A 91 6.01 -12.45 -3.79
CA THR A 91 5.70 -11.87 -2.48
C THR A 91 4.19 -11.84 -2.24
N SER A 92 3.43 -11.33 -3.20
CA SER A 92 1.97 -11.22 -3.11
C SER A 92 1.31 -12.58 -2.95
N LYS A 93 1.79 -13.58 -3.70
CA LYS A 93 1.32 -14.96 -3.58
C LYS A 93 1.50 -15.55 -2.17
N LYS A 94 2.64 -15.27 -1.53
CA LYS A 94 2.98 -15.84 -0.23
C LYS A 94 2.39 -15.04 0.93
N MET A 95 2.54 -13.71 0.90
CA MET A 95 2.42 -12.89 2.08
C MET A 95 1.15 -12.03 2.12
N LEU A 96 0.49 -11.80 0.98
CA LEU A 96 -0.70 -10.95 0.95
C LEU A 96 -1.85 -11.56 1.74
N VAL A 97 -2.12 -12.85 1.53
CA VAL A 97 -3.21 -13.56 2.20
C VAL A 97 -2.94 -13.66 3.70
N ASP A 98 -1.72 -14.01 4.09
CA ASP A 98 -1.29 -14.10 5.50
C ASP A 98 -1.40 -12.74 6.19
N LEU A 99 -0.95 -11.65 5.55
CA LEU A 99 -1.08 -10.31 6.10
C LEU A 99 -2.56 -9.92 6.29
N ILE A 100 -3.41 -10.19 5.29
CA ILE A 100 -4.84 -9.90 5.37
C ILE A 100 -5.46 -10.66 6.54
N GLN A 101 -5.18 -11.96 6.67
CA GLN A 101 -5.68 -12.78 7.76
C GLN A 101 -5.26 -12.22 9.13
N VAL A 102 -3.99 -11.87 9.32
CA VAL A 102 -3.50 -11.31 10.58
C VAL A 102 -4.12 -9.94 10.88
N LEU A 103 -4.35 -9.11 9.86
CA LEU A 103 -5.03 -7.82 10.03
C LEU A 103 -6.49 -8.00 10.46
N GLU A 104 -7.19 -9.00 9.91
CA GLU A 104 -8.57 -9.37 10.25
C GLU A 104 -8.66 -9.92 11.67
N GLU A 105 -7.82 -10.89 12.03
CA GLU A 105 -7.78 -11.49 13.37
C GLU A 105 -7.53 -10.45 14.47
N LYS A 106 -6.74 -9.41 14.16
CA LYS A 106 -6.45 -8.31 15.08
C LYS A 106 -7.43 -7.15 14.99
N ASN A 107 -8.47 -7.24 14.16
CA ASN A 107 -9.50 -6.21 13.98
C ASN A 107 -8.93 -4.84 13.55
N PHE A 108 -7.90 -4.83 12.71
CA PHE A 108 -7.41 -3.58 12.11
C PHE A 108 -8.39 -3.07 11.05
N GLN A 109 -8.53 -1.75 10.93
CA GLN A 109 -9.28 -1.15 9.83
C GLN A 109 -8.38 -1.00 8.60
N PHE A 110 -8.64 -1.77 7.55
CA PHE A 110 -7.83 -1.71 6.34
C PHE A 110 -8.64 -1.90 5.06
N LYS A 111 -8.12 -1.33 3.97
CA LYS A 111 -8.55 -1.61 2.59
C LYS A 111 -7.41 -2.21 1.80
N ILE A 112 -7.75 -3.00 0.79
CA ILE A 112 -6.79 -3.64 -0.11
C ILE A 112 -6.93 -2.98 -1.48
N LEU A 113 -5.82 -2.58 -2.07
CA LEU A 113 -5.72 -2.16 -3.45
C LEU A 113 -4.76 -3.09 -4.20
N ALA A 114 -5.30 -3.83 -5.16
CA ALA A 114 -4.52 -4.78 -5.93
C ALA A 114 -4.40 -4.42 -7.42
N TYR A 115 -3.24 -4.64 -8.02
CA TYR A 115 -3.06 -4.54 -9.46
C TYR A 115 -3.07 -5.94 -10.08
N LEU A 116 -3.93 -6.12 -11.08
CA LEU A 116 -3.84 -7.26 -11.97
C LEU A 116 -2.64 -7.07 -12.92
N PRO A 117 -1.86 -8.14 -13.21
CA PRO A 117 -0.72 -8.04 -14.10
C PRO A 117 -1.13 -7.68 -15.54
N PHE A 118 -0.18 -7.18 -16.33
CA PHE A 118 -0.41 -7.01 -17.76
C PHE A 118 -0.53 -8.38 -18.44
N LYS A 119 -1.35 -8.45 -19.50
CA LYS A 119 -1.45 -9.64 -20.37
C LYS A 119 -0.08 -10.08 -20.90
N LEU A 120 0.79 -9.10 -21.19
CA LEU A 120 2.14 -9.32 -21.71
C LEU A 120 3.12 -9.90 -20.68
N GLU A 121 2.79 -9.94 -19.39
CA GLU A 121 3.65 -10.53 -18.35
C GLU A 121 3.62 -12.08 -18.33
N GLY A 122 2.86 -12.70 -19.23
CA GLY A 122 2.82 -14.14 -19.44
C GLY A 122 1.69 -14.88 -18.70
N THR A 123 1.34 -16.05 -19.23
CA THR A 123 0.16 -16.82 -18.79
C THR A 123 0.26 -17.27 -17.33
N LEU A 124 1.43 -17.74 -16.89
CA LEU A 124 1.62 -18.22 -15.52
C LEU A 124 1.37 -17.12 -14.48
N ARG A 125 1.86 -15.91 -14.74
CA ARG A 125 1.70 -14.76 -13.83
C ARG A 125 0.25 -14.29 -13.75
N ASN A 126 -0.45 -14.31 -14.88
CA ASN A 126 -1.87 -13.99 -14.96
C ASN A 126 -2.73 -15.04 -14.23
N GLN A 127 -2.47 -16.34 -14.43
CA GLN A 127 -3.17 -17.42 -13.73
C GLN A 127 -3.02 -17.32 -12.20
N GLN A 128 -1.78 -17.07 -11.73
CA GLN A 128 -1.52 -16.88 -10.30
C GLN A 128 -2.25 -15.67 -9.73
N ALA A 129 -2.27 -14.56 -10.46
CA ALA A 129 -2.99 -13.36 -10.06
C ALA A 129 -4.51 -13.61 -9.98
N SER A 130 -5.09 -14.32 -10.96
CA SER A 130 -6.50 -14.68 -10.96
C SER A 130 -6.90 -15.51 -9.74
N GLN A 131 -6.09 -16.51 -9.37
CA GLN A 131 -6.35 -17.33 -8.18
C GLN A 131 -6.41 -16.51 -6.88
N ILE A 132 -5.55 -15.49 -6.75
CA ILE A 132 -5.57 -14.61 -5.58
C ILE A 132 -6.76 -13.64 -5.68
N HIS A 133 -7.02 -13.09 -6.87
CA HIS A 133 -8.13 -12.18 -7.12
C HIS A 133 -9.49 -12.82 -6.78
N GLU A 134 -9.74 -14.05 -7.21
CA GLU A 134 -10.95 -14.81 -6.92
C GLU A 134 -11.18 -15.02 -5.41
N LYS A 135 -10.11 -15.16 -4.62
CA LYS A 135 -10.20 -15.25 -3.16
C LYS A 135 -10.54 -13.92 -2.50
N LEU A 136 -10.14 -12.81 -3.11
CA LEU A 136 -10.28 -11.47 -2.54
C LEU A 136 -11.54 -10.74 -3.02
N ILE A 137 -12.09 -11.10 -4.18
CA ILE A 137 -13.22 -10.38 -4.81
C ILE A 137 -14.49 -10.39 -3.96
N VAL A 138 -14.64 -11.38 -3.09
CA VAL A 138 -15.78 -11.50 -2.16
C VAL A 138 -15.69 -10.56 -0.96
N ARG A 139 -14.58 -9.83 -0.79
CA ARG A 139 -14.33 -8.96 0.37
C ARG A 139 -14.72 -7.53 0.07
N GLU A 140 -15.50 -6.90 0.96
CA GLU A 140 -15.97 -5.52 0.77
C GLU A 140 -14.84 -4.47 0.79
N ASN A 141 -13.76 -4.76 1.52
CA ASN A 141 -12.60 -3.89 1.62
C ASN A 141 -11.57 -4.12 0.51
N TYR A 142 -11.88 -4.97 -0.48
CA TYR A 142 -11.01 -5.26 -1.61
C TYR A 142 -11.35 -4.42 -2.84
N HIS A 143 -10.33 -3.72 -3.34
CA HIS A 143 -10.37 -2.96 -4.57
C HIS A 143 -9.27 -3.45 -5.50
N PHE A 144 -9.53 -3.41 -6.80
CA PHE A 144 -8.54 -3.79 -7.79
C PHE A 144 -8.53 -2.85 -9.00
N VAL A 145 -7.37 -2.77 -9.63
CA VAL A 145 -7.14 -2.06 -10.88
C VAL A 145 -6.79 -3.09 -11.93
N ASN A 146 -7.67 -3.23 -12.93
CA ASN A 146 -7.35 -3.98 -14.14
C ASN A 146 -6.56 -3.08 -15.08
N ILE A 147 -5.23 -3.11 -14.96
CA ILE A 147 -4.34 -2.23 -15.71
C ILE A 147 -4.49 -2.42 -17.22
N ASN A 148 -4.89 -3.60 -17.69
CA ASN A 148 -5.07 -3.88 -19.11
C ASN A 148 -6.17 -3.01 -19.75
N LYS A 149 -7.21 -2.62 -19.00
CA LYS A 149 -8.23 -1.68 -19.48
C LYS A 149 -7.71 -0.24 -19.57
N GLU A 150 -6.73 0.10 -18.73
CA GLU A 150 -6.10 1.42 -18.74
C GLU A 150 -5.04 1.53 -19.84
N VAL A 151 -4.33 0.43 -20.14
CA VAL A 151 -3.33 0.36 -21.22
C VAL A 151 -3.94 0.55 -22.61
N GLU A 152 -5.21 0.16 -22.83
CA GLU A 152 -5.91 0.43 -24.08
C GLU A 152 -5.94 1.94 -24.42
N LYS A 153 -5.83 2.82 -23.41
CA LYS A 153 -5.73 4.28 -23.60
C LYS A 153 -4.34 4.76 -24.03
N TYR A 154 -3.33 3.89 -24.00
CA TYR A 154 -1.93 4.20 -24.29
C TYR A 154 -1.33 3.21 -25.30
N PRO A 155 -1.80 3.21 -26.56
CA PRO A 155 -1.23 2.35 -27.59
C PRO A 155 0.25 2.68 -27.80
N ASN A 156 1.07 1.65 -28.02
CA ASN A 156 2.50 1.74 -28.38
C ASN A 156 3.49 2.15 -27.26
N LYS A 157 3.10 2.09 -25.97
CA LYS A 157 4.07 2.22 -24.87
C LYS A 157 4.78 0.91 -24.56
N ASP A 158 6.05 1.00 -24.20
CA ASP A 158 6.81 -0.13 -23.69
C ASP A 158 6.40 -0.50 -22.25
N LEU A 159 6.77 -1.70 -21.83
CA LEU A 159 6.38 -2.22 -20.51
C LEU A 159 6.88 -1.36 -19.34
N PRO A 160 8.11 -0.81 -19.33
CA PRO A 160 8.56 0.13 -18.31
C PRO A 160 7.70 1.39 -18.18
N GLU A 161 7.31 2.04 -19.29
CA GLU A 161 6.44 3.21 -19.23
C GLU A 161 5.05 2.87 -18.67
N LEU A 162 4.53 1.69 -19.01
CA LEU A 162 3.26 1.21 -18.47
C LEU A 162 3.32 0.98 -16.95
N PHE A 163 4.43 0.46 -16.42
CA PHE A 163 4.63 0.35 -14.97
C PHE A 163 4.65 1.72 -14.28
N LYS A 164 5.32 2.72 -14.88
CA LYS A 164 5.32 4.08 -14.33
C LYS A 164 3.91 4.67 -14.26
N LYS A 165 3.11 4.45 -15.30
CA LYS A 165 1.70 4.88 -15.32
C LYS A 165 0.84 4.13 -14.31
N MET A 166 1.10 2.84 -14.09
CA MET A 166 0.44 2.08 -13.03
C MET A 166 0.74 2.65 -11.65
N ASP A 167 1.98 3.06 -11.38
CA ASP A 167 2.36 3.67 -10.10
C ASP A 167 1.66 5.02 -9.87
N GLU A 168 1.53 5.85 -10.92
CA GLU A 168 0.77 7.12 -10.88
C GLU A 168 -0.72 6.88 -10.60
N LEU A 169 -1.37 5.98 -11.35
CA LEU A 169 -2.77 5.59 -11.16
C LEU A 169 -3.03 5.01 -9.77
N GLY A 170 -2.06 4.26 -9.26
CA GLY A 170 -2.08 3.72 -7.91
C GLY A 170 -2.26 4.79 -6.86
N LEU A 171 -1.45 5.85 -6.91
CA LEU A 171 -1.52 6.98 -5.99
C LEU A 171 -2.85 7.72 -6.07
N GLU A 172 -3.45 7.85 -7.25
CA GLU A 172 -4.76 8.47 -7.43
C GLU A 172 -5.89 7.62 -6.83
N LYS A 173 -5.92 6.33 -7.16
CA LYS A 173 -6.92 5.39 -6.64
C LYS A 173 -6.85 5.31 -5.13
N ILE A 174 -5.64 5.31 -4.60
CA ILE A 174 -5.39 5.36 -3.18
C ILE A 174 -6.10 6.54 -2.49
N LYS A 175 -6.04 7.74 -3.06
CA LYS A 175 -6.75 8.90 -2.49
C LYS A 175 -8.26 8.73 -2.51
N SER A 176 -8.79 8.09 -3.55
CA SER A 176 -10.24 7.80 -3.65
C SER A 176 -10.71 6.71 -2.68
N ILE A 177 -9.80 5.84 -2.25
CA ILE A 177 -10.08 4.70 -1.37
C ILE A 177 -9.83 5.07 0.10
N ALA A 178 -8.96 6.06 0.36
CA ALA A 178 -8.68 6.58 1.69
C ALA A 178 -9.98 7.07 2.37
N PHE A 179 -10.13 6.65 3.63
CA PHE A 179 -11.36 6.74 4.43
C PHE A 179 -11.66 8.11 5.03
#